data_AF-A0A3A0FJ05-F1
#
_entry.id   AF-A0A3A0FJ05-F1
#
_cell.length_a   1.000
_cell.length_b   1.000
_cell.length_c   1.000
_cell.angle_alpha   90.00
_cell.angle_beta   90.00
_cell.angle_gamma   90.00
#
_symmetry.space_group_name_H-M   'P 1'
#
loop_
_entity.id
_entity.type
_entity.pdbx_description
1 polymer ?
#
loop_
_entity_poly.entity_id
_entity_poly.type
_entity_poly.pdbx_seq_one_letter_code
_entity_poly.pdbx_strand_id
1 'polypeptide(L)'
;MGKVSESGASSVPESVQPANAPADESEAGLELPPLDEVSFRFVTSAHYRESERALKQAFALTDDDLQFLNEMDHAVLAGVIDLPKYIAALRGEFSNFNDEEKSKLIGSLLAYRYLPFGKTVTPSAQDAAKEAGLVLPPAPYYQVYTKPMTYGGAAHEVARMAGIPLMGQAQERLRDLLISKVKGVRIDAQVEDQLARSADFGGLGLSKEKAKAAIDAMNDILGRVELMAEEEYSRWLSSAIKRAKPAPAVPSEPSAPKESDEDEREIAEIASTMPRPAKDTTSVLYRSVRATMDKIADKPRDEYLVRRLENIVSTRLRDVRSRNEVLMKLMRDVKVGGLGYAREIAEKVANHIEDGYKEFRDGIAMEEKSKIEQQLTEQEKKIEGRRRREAEEHALWYEEKIKSKRVEEEEKKQLLSRMKVIAQGYTTPLPHPVDLKEKAKERTKYGELVPAAATPTAAAPSVMHPAKPFSQAPGAKPTPPRKLPEKPMVKVSAATADLQARAQAGRPKMTDIRPPDRGLTGPLQEIGSLTLDQFRRLSADPAAAAARIKDKIDLLGQESFNKQVQGIQAWQQSPLQQMYLKLLAEAFKSGKPVNDLVTAKRAAGENVPSPEELSAIISLNAQMRM
;
A
#
# COMPACT_ATOMS: atom_id res chain seq x y z
N MET A 1 12.30 62.21 56.19
CA MET A 1 11.81 61.12 57.07
C MET A 1 10.56 60.58 56.38
N GLY A 2 10.38 59.33 56.00
CA GLY A 2 10.94 58.07 56.47
C GLY A 2 9.79 57.07 56.41
N LYS A 3 10.10 55.83 55.98
CA LYS A 3 9.24 54.63 56.00
C LYS A 3 8.02 54.57 55.07
N VAL A 4 8.05 53.53 54.22
CA VAL A 4 7.10 52.40 54.09
C VAL A 4 5.64 52.68 54.44
N SER A 5 4.74 52.44 53.47
CA SER A 5 3.67 51.43 53.53
C SER A 5 2.84 51.40 52.23
N GLU A 6 2.35 50.20 51.90
CA GLU A 6 1.56 49.81 50.73
C GLU A 6 0.20 50.53 50.59
N SER A 7 -0.27 50.70 49.34
CA SER A 7 -1.53 50.10 48.84
C SER A 7 -1.85 50.60 47.41
N GLY A 8 -2.23 49.68 46.51
CA GLY A 8 -3.34 49.90 45.57
C GLY A 8 -3.06 50.37 44.12
N ALA A 9 -3.29 49.44 43.20
CA ALA A 9 -4.20 49.55 42.03
C ALA A 9 -3.76 50.24 40.71
N SER A 10 -3.66 49.36 39.69
CA SER A 10 -4.46 49.34 38.44
C SER A 10 -4.04 50.12 37.17
N SER A 11 -4.08 49.34 36.07
CA SER A 11 -4.52 49.62 34.68
C SER A 11 -3.55 50.21 33.63
N VAL A 12 -3.06 49.31 32.74
CA VAL A 12 -3.09 49.24 31.23
C VAL A 12 -2.82 50.55 30.45
N PRO A 13 -1.93 50.61 29.40
CA PRO A 13 -2.12 49.93 28.09
C PRO A 13 -0.85 49.45 27.33
N GLU A 14 -0.97 48.35 26.56
CA GLU A 14 -0.96 48.28 25.08
C GLU A 14 0.44 48.29 24.43
N SER A 15 0.86 47.14 23.89
CA SER A 15 2.14 46.98 23.19
C SER A 15 1.91 46.62 21.73
N VAL A 16 2.38 47.52 20.87
CA VAL A 16 2.46 47.47 19.41
C VAL A 16 3.50 46.44 18.95
N GLN A 17 3.22 45.74 17.84
CA GLN A 17 4.15 44.86 17.12
C GLN A 17 5.41 45.58 16.62
N PRO A 18 6.46 44.83 16.24
CA PRO A 18 6.95 45.05 14.87
C PRO A 18 7.40 43.79 14.10
N ALA A 19 6.98 43.78 12.84
CA ALA A 19 7.72 43.55 11.58
C ALA A 19 8.55 42.28 11.32
N ASN A 20 8.15 41.61 10.23
CA ASN A 20 8.78 40.52 9.47
C ASN A 20 10.24 40.77 9.04
N ALA A 21 11.04 39.69 9.06
CA ALA A 21 12.23 39.48 8.24
C ALA A 21 12.10 38.12 7.50
N PRO A 22 12.62 37.97 6.27
CA PRO A 22 12.34 36.82 5.41
C PRO A 22 13.15 35.59 5.84
N ALA A 23 12.49 34.44 5.95
CA ALA A 23 13.13 33.17 6.25
C ALA A 23 13.85 32.61 5.02
N ASP A 24 15.11 32.28 5.24
CA ASP A 24 16.08 31.68 4.33
C ASP A 24 15.59 30.28 3.88
N GLU A 25 15.45 30.08 2.57
CA GLU A 25 15.20 28.78 1.95
C GLU A 25 16.54 28.01 1.83
N SER A 26 17.03 27.46 2.92
CA SER A 26 18.03 26.39 2.87
C SER A 26 17.93 25.50 4.11
N GLU A 27 18.07 24.19 3.89
CA GLU A 27 17.96 23.08 4.89
C GLU A 27 16.58 22.40 5.07
N ALA A 28 15.99 21.90 3.98
CA ALA A 28 15.12 20.72 4.07
C ALA A 28 15.96 19.47 3.81
N GLY A 29 16.18 18.68 4.87
CA GLY A 29 16.80 17.37 4.73
C GLY A 29 15.90 16.39 3.99
N LEU A 30 16.40 15.72 2.94
CA LEU A 30 15.69 14.63 2.28
C LEU A 30 15.73 13.37 3.17
N GLU A 31 14.74 13.25 4.05
CA GLU A 31 14.31 11.97 4.60
C GLU A 31 13.48 11.27 3.52
N LEU A 32 13.76 9.99 3.21
CA LEU A 32 12.86 9.23 2.34
C LEU A 32 11.51 9.11 3.05
N PRO A 33 10.39 9.50 2.40
CA PRO A 33 9.08 9.46 3.04
C PRO A 33 8.71 8.03 3.45
N PRO A 34 7.93 7.84 4.52
CA PRO A 34 7.39 6.53 4.85
C PRO A 34 6.51 6.02 3.70
N LEU A 35 6.61 4.72 3.42
CA LEU A 35 5.73 4.07 2.44
C LEU A 35 4.29 4.03 2.96
N ASP A 36 3.34 4.17 2.05
CA ASP A 36 1.94 3.86 2.35
C ASP A 36 1.79 2.37 2.71
N GLU A 37 0.70 2.03 3.40
CA GLU A 37 0.46 0.67 3.89
C GLU A 37 0.52 -0.38 2.75
N VAL A 38 0.01 -0.05 1.57
CA VAL A 38 -0.04 -0.99 0.44
C VAL A 38 1.35 -1.22 -0.13
N SER A 39 2.12 -0.15 -0.32
CA SER A 39 3.52 -0.24 -0.78
C SER A 39 4.41 -0.95 0.24
N PHE A 40 4.23 -0.67 1.53
CA PHE A 40 4.96 -1.35 2.61
C PHE A 40 4.67 -2.85 2.62
N ARG A 41 3.39 -3.25 2.52
CA ARG A 41 3.01 -4.66 2.45
C ARG A 41 3.56 -5.37 1.21
N PHE A 42 3.72 -4.65 0.10
CA PHE A 42 4.32 -5.19 -1.11
C PHE A 42 5.81 -5.48 -0.92
N VAL A 43 6.61 -4.52 -0.44
CA VAL A 43 8.06 -4.71 -0.29
C VAL A 43 8.43 -5.77 0.77
N THR A 44 7.51 -6.03 1.71
CA THR A 44 7.65 -7.06 2.74
C THR A 44 7.06 -8.42 2.32
N SER A 45 6.47 -8.51 1.13
CA SER A 45 5.80 -9.72 0.63
C SER A 45 6.76 -10.84 0.22
N ALA A 46 6.27 -12.08 0.20
CA ALA A 46 7.02 -13.22 -0.32
C ALA A 46 7.41 -13.04 -1.79
N HIS A 47 6.53 -12.43 -2.59
CA HIS A 47 6.79 -12.11 -4.00
C HIS A 47 7.99 -11.17 -4.17
N TYR A 48 8.07 -10.12 -3.36
CA TYR A 48 9.20 -9.19 -3.42
C TYR A 48 10.52 -9.87 -3.05
N ARG A 49 10.54 -10.68 -1.99
CA ARG A 49 11.73 -11.47 -1.59
C ARG A 49 12.14 -12.50 -2.64
N GLU A 50 11.18 -13.11 -3.33
CA GLU A 50 11.47 -14.02 -4.45
C GLU A 50 12.07 -13.27 -5.64
N SER A 51 11.58 -12.06 -5.92
CA SER A 51 12.18 -11.18 -6.93
C SER A 51 13.63 -10.83 -6.62
N GLU A 52 13.96 -10.55 -5.36
CA GLU A 52 15.35 -10.27 -4.93
C GLU A 52 16.26 -11.46 -5.22
N ARG A 53 15.83 -12.68 -4.85
CA ARG A 53 16.61 -13.90 -5.13
C ARG A 53 16.79 -14.13 -6.63
N ALA A 54 15.72 -13.96 -7.41
CA ALA A 54 15.75 -14.14 -8.86
C ALA A 54 16.70 -13.13 -9.53
N LEU A 55 16.63 -11.85 -9.15
CA LEU A 55 17.49 -10.80 -9.68
C LEU A 55 18.95 -11.00 -9.26
N LYS A 56 19.19 -11.35 -7.99
CA LYS A 56 20.54 -11.65 -7.47
C LYS A 56 21.20 -12.76 -8.28
N GLN A 57 20.47 -13.85 -8.53
CA GLN A 57 20.99 -14.99 -9.27
C GLN A 57 21.18 -14.68 -10.75
N ALA A 58 20.21 -14.02 -11.39
CA ALA A 58 20.23 -13.77 -12.84
C ALA A 58 21.30 -12.77 -13.28
N PHE A 59 21.63 -11.79 -12.42
CA PHE A 59 22.55 -10.70 -12.73
C PHE A 59 23.81 -10.70 -11.85
N ALA A 60 24.01 -11.73 -11.01
CA ALA A 60 25.14 -11.84 -10.08
C ALA A 60 25.32 -10.58 -9.18
N LEU A 61 24.21 -9.99 -8.74
CA LEU A 61 24.21 -8.78 -7.92
C LEU A 61 24.78 -9.05 -6.52
N THR A 62 25.54 -8.09 -5.99
CA THR A 62 25.99 -8.10 -4.60
C THR A 62 24.85 -7.74 -3.64
N ASP A 63 25.07 -7.91 -2.33
CA ASP A 63 24.10 -7.47 -1.33
C ASP A 63 23.97 -5.94 -1.29
N ASP A 64 25.06 -5.22 -1.57
CA ASP A 64 25.06 -3.75 -1.66
C ASP A 64 24.26 -3.27 -2.89
N ASP A 65 24.39 -3.96 -4.04
CA ASP A 65 23.61 -3.68 -5.25
C ASP A 65 22.11 -3.85 -5.00
N LEU A 66 21.72 -4.93 -4.30
CA LEU A 66 20.32 -5.16 -3.95
C LEU A 66 19.80 -4.10 -2.98
N GLN A 67 20.60 -3.73 -1.98
CA GLN A 67 20.25 -2.68 -1.04
C GLN A 67 19.98 -1.35 -1.78
N PHE A 68 20.86 -0.97 -2.71
CA PHE A 68 20.68 0.21 -3.56
C PHE A 68 19.40 0.12 -4.39
N LEU A 69 19.14 -0.99 -5.09
CA LEU A 69 17.93 -1.18 -5.88
C LEU A 69 16.66 -1.06 -5.02
N ASN A 70 16.71 -1.58 -3.81
CA ASN A 70 15.58 -1.54 -2.88
C ASN A 70 15.33 -0.13 -2.33
N GLU A 71 16.38 0.66 -2.09
CA GLU A 71 16.26 2.09 -1.75
C GLU A 71 15.67 2.89 -2.91
N MET A 72 16.09 2.57 -4.14
CA MET A 72 15.50 3.17 -5.33
C MET A 72 14.02 2.81 -5.50
N ASP A 73 13.64 1.57 -5.18
CA ASP A 73 12.24 1.19 -5.18
C ASP A 73 11.42 1.90 -4.12
N HIS A 74 11.97 2.06 -2.92
CA HIS A 74 11.34 2.87 -1.88
C HIS A 74 11.12 4.29 -2.40
N ALA A 75 12.11 4.91 -3.03
CA ALA A 75 11.98 6.26 -3.58
C ALA A 75 10.88 6.37 -4.65
N VAL A 76 10.72 5.37 -5.52
CA VAL A 76 9.62 5.33 -6.50
C VAL A 76 8.27 5.16 -5.80
N LEU A 77 8.16 4.18 -4.90
CA LEU A 77 6.90 3.85 -4.21
C LEU A 77 6.45 4.95 -3.24
N ALA A 78 7.38 5.68 -2.65
CA ALA A 78 7.12 6.88 -1.86
C ALA A 78 6.79 8.11 -2.72
N GLY A 79 6.85 8.01 -4.05
CA GLY A 79 6.55 9.10 -4.99
C GLY A 79 7.61 10.18 -5.07
N VAL A 80 8.84 9.92 -4.59
CA VAL A 80 9.97 10.86 -4.65
C VAL A 80 10.51 10.97 -6.08
N ILE A 81 10.55 9.84 -6.79
CA ILE A 81 10.96 9.77 -8.20
C ILE A 81 9.94 8.99 -9.01
N ASP A 82 9.85 9.31 -10.30
CA ASP A 82 9.00 8.59 -11.26
C ASP A 82 9.80 7.48 -11.97
N LEU A 83 9.10 6.57 -12.65
CA LEU A 83 9.75 5.46 -13.37
C LEU A 83 10.74 5.92 -14.46
N PRO A 84 10.48 6.98 -15.26
CA PRO A 84 11.47 7.51 -16.20
C PRO A 84 12.78 7.93 -15.54
N LYS A 85 12.72 8.65 -14.40
CA LYS A 85 13.91 9.03 -13.62
C LYS A 85 14.62 7.82 -13.02
N TYR A 86 13.86 6.85 -12.49
CA TYR A 86 14.40 5.59 -11.99
C TYR A 86 15.18 4.85 -13.08
N ILE A 87 14.61 4.70 -14.28
CA ILE A 87 15.27 4.06 -15.43
C ILE A 87 16.54 4.82 -15.82
N ALA A 88 16.48 6.16 -15.88
CA ALA A 88 17.64 6.97 -16.23
C ALA A 88 18.78 6.83 -15.21
N ALA A 89 18.45 6.83 -13.91
CA ALA A 89 19.42 6.61 -12.83
C ALA A 89 20.10 5.24 -12.95
N LEU A 90 19.32 4.17 -13.12
CA LEU A 90 19.87 2.81 -13.24
C LEU A 90 20.73 2.59 -14.50
N ARG A 91 20.48 3.33 -15.59
CA ARG A 91 21.35 3.28 -16.78
C ARG A 91 22.75 3.87 -16.50
N GLY A 92 22.82 4.87 -15.63
CA GLY A 92 24.08 5.49 -15.18
C GLY A 92 24.88 4.62 -14.21
N GLU A 93 24.20 3.73 -13.49
CA GLU A 93 24.79 2.82 -12.51
C GLU A 93 25.26 1.48 -13.12
N PHE A 94 25.86 0.61 -12.29
CA PHE A 94 26.37 -0.70 -12.67
C PHE A 94 27.39 -0.64 -13.82
N SER A 95 28.50 0.06 -13.61
CA SER A 95 29.58 0.21 -14.62
C SER A 95 30.13 -1.12 -15.16
N ASN A 96 29.96 -2.20 -14.39
CA ASN A 96 30.41 -3.54 -14.76
C ASN A 96 29.50 -4.22 -15.80
N PHE A 97 28.30 -3.68 -16.06
CA PHE A 97 27.31 -4.26 -16.97
C PHE A 97 27.35 -3.53 -18.31
N ASN A 98 27.18 -4.28 -19.40
CA ASN A 98 26.97 -3.68 -20.72
C ASN A 98 25.52 -3.15 -20.88
N ASP A 99 25.27 -2.36 -21.94
CA ASP A 99 23.96 -1.73 -22.16
C ASP A 99 22.80 -2.73 -22.31
N GLU A 100 23.08 -3.93 -22.85
CA GLU A 100 22.08 -4.99 -23.00
C GLU A 100 21.74 -5.62 -21.64
N GLU A 101 22.74 -5.90 -20.81
CA GLU A 101 22.59 -6.40 -19.44
C GLU A 101 21.84 -5.40 -18.56
N LYS A 102 22.18 -4.10 -18.64
CA LYS A 102 21.44 -3.04 -17.94
C LYS A 102 19.99 -3.00 -18.39
N SER A 103 19.73 -3.08 -19.69
CA SER A 103 18.37 -3.07 -20.22
C SER A 103 17.57 -4.31 -19.77
N LYS A 104 18.20 -5.48 -19.70
CA LYS A 104 17.58 -6.70 -19.14
C LYS A 104 17.33 -6.59 -17.65
N LEU A 105 18.25 -6.02 -16.87
CA LEU A 105 18.08 -5.80 -15.44
C LEU A 105 16.90 -4.85 -15.18
N ILE A 106 16.88 -3.69 -15.83
CA ILE A 106 15.81 -2.71 -15.67
C ILE A 106 14.47 -3.29 -16.13
N GLY A 107 14.43 -3.99 -17.26
CA GLY A 107 13.21 -4.68 -17.72
C GLY A 107 12.71 -5.71 -16.70
N SER A 108 13.62 -6.45 -16.06
CA SER A 108 13.28 -7.39 -15.00
C SER A 108 12.74 -6.66 -13.76
N LEU A 109 13.40 -5.61 -13.30
CA LEU A 109 12.92 -4.78 -12.17
C LEU A 109 11.51 -4.25 -12.43
N LEU A 110 11.25 -3.69 -13.61
CA LEU A 110 9.93 -3.23 -14.03
C LEU A 110 8.90 -4.37 -14.01
N ALA A 111 9.25 -5.55 -14.51
CA ALA A 111 8.34 -6.71 -14.55
C ALA A 111 8.02 -7.28 -13.17
N TYR A 112 9.03 -7.47 -12.31
CA TYR A 112 8.83 -8.10 -10.99
C TYR A 112 8.28 -7.13 -9.95
N ARG A 113 8.72 -5.86 -9.97
CA ARG A 113 8.51 -4.91 -8.85
C ARG A 113 7.46 -3.84 -9.14
N TYR A 114 7.28 -3.44 -10.40
CA TYR A 114 6.39 -2.31 -10.73
C TYR A 114 5.16 -2.70 -11.56
N LEU A 115 5.25 -3.75 -12.38
CA LEU A 115 4.10 -4.31 -13.08
C LEU A 115 2.94 -4.66 -12.13
N PRO A 116 3.18 -5.16 -10.90
CA PRO A 116 2.10 -5.41 -9.94
C PRO A 116 1.25 -4.20 -9.56
N PHE A 117 1.79 -2.99 -9.66
CA PHE A 117 1.06 -1.76 -9.35
C PHE A 117 0.18 -1.30 -10.53
N GLY A 118 0.41 -1.80 -11.74
CA GLY A 118 -0.36 -1.45 -12.92
C GLY A 118 -0.43 0.07 -13.14
N LYS A 119 -1.64 0.65 -13.02
CA LYS A 119 -1.88 2.08 -13.22
C LYS A 119 -1.77 2.93 -11.94
N THR A 120 -1.48 2.33 -10.78
CA THR A 120 -1.34 3.11 -9.54
C THR A 120 -0.01 3.86 -9.49
N VAL A 121 1.01 3.36 -10.18
CA VAL A 121 2.25 4.08 -10.47
C VAL A 121 2.10 4.76 -11.84
N THR A 122 2.46 6.04 -11.92
CA THR A 122 2.34 6.85 -13.15
C THR A 122 3.70 7.43 -13.53
N PRO A 123 4.19 7.23 -14.77
CA PRO A 123 3.63 6.35 -15.80
C PRO A 123 3.63 4.87 -15.36
N SER A 124 2.81 4.03 -15.99
CA SER A 124 2.76 2.60 -15.65
C SER A 124 4.08 1.92 -16.04
N ALA A 125 4.39 0.78 -15.41
CA ALA A 125 5.60 0.02 -15.75
C ALA A 125 5.64 -0.41 -17.23
N GLN A 126 4.48 -0.69 -17.84
CA GLN A 126 4.38 -1.03 -19.26
C GLN A 126 4.67 0.18 -20.14
N ASP A 127 4.13 1.35 -19.79
CA ASP A 127 4.34 2.58 -20.56
C ASP A 127 5.79 3.04 -20.44
N ALA A 128 6.34 3.04 -19.23
CA ALA A 128 7.74 3.40 -18.96
C ALA A 128 8.71 2.45 -19.68
N ALA A 129 8.44 1.14 -19.69
CA ALA A 129 9.25 0.19 -20.44
C ALA A 129 9.19 0.44 -21.94
N LYS A 130 7.99 0.70 -22.49
CA LYS A 130 7.80 0.99 -23.91
C LYS A 130 8.52 2.25 -24.35
N GLU A 131 8.41 3.33 -23.57
CA GLU A 131 9.08 4.61 -23.84
C GLU A 131 10.62 4.47 -23.78
N ALA A 132 11.12 3.68 -22.82
CA ALA A 132 12.54 3.42 -22.66
C ALA A 132 13.11 2.33 -23.60
N GLY A 133 12.29 1.75 -24.49
CA GLY A 133 12.70 0.67 -25.40
C GLY A 133 13.09 -0.64 -24.70
N LEU A 134 12.53 -0.92 -23.53
CA LEU A 134 12.82 -2.08 -22.70
C LEU A 134 11.84 -3.22 -22.97
N VAL A 135 12.33 -4.46 -22.92
CA VAL A 135 11.51 -5.67 -23.00
C VAL A 135 11.24 -6.18 -21.60
N LEU A 136 9.96 -6.32 -21.24
CA LEU A 136 9.55 -6.93 -19.98
C LEU A 136 9.59 -8.46 -20.10
N PRO A 137 10.38 -9.18 -19.29
CA PRO A 137 10.35 -10.63 -19.27
C PRO A 137 9.05 -11.15 -18.66
N PRO A 138 8.67 -12.42 -18.92
CA PRO A 138 7.59 -13.06 -18.17
C PRO A 138 7.96 -13.12 -16.69
N ALA A 139 7.07 -12.59 -15.83
CA ALA A 139 7.22 -12.61 -14.39
C ALA A 139 6.04 -13.37 -13.74
N PRO A 140 6.23 -13.95 -12.55
CA PRO A 140 5.14 -14.50 -11.74
C PRO A 140 4.03 -13.47 -11.58
N TYR A 141 2.80 -13.93 -11.74
CA TYR A 141 1.63 -13.06 -11.65
C TYR A 141 1.43 -12.60 -10.20
N TYR A 142 1.48 -11.29 -9.98
CA TYR A 142 1.17 -10.65 -8.70
C TYR A 142 0.57 -9.27 -8.97
N GLN A 143 -0.45 -8.90 -8.20
CA GLN A 143 -1.14 -7.62 -8.34
C GLN A 143 -1.29 -6.96 -6.97
N VAL A 144 -0.96 -5.67 -6.93
CA VAL A 144 -1.16 -4.81 -5.77
C VAL A 144 -2.51 -4.12 -5.91
N TYR A 145 -3.31 -4.19 -4.85
CA TYR A 145 -4.64 -3.59 -4.79
C TYR A 145 -4.63 -2.42 -3.81
N THR A 146 -4.89 -1.21 -4.32
CA THR A 146 -5.05 0.01 -3.51
C THR A 146 -6.49 0.29 -3.12
N LYS A 147 -7.42 -0.53 -3.61
CA LYS A 147 -8.86 -0.38 -3.39
C LYS A 147 -9.43 -1.71 -2.88
N PRO A 148 -10.49 -1.67 -2.06
CA PRO A 148 -11.21 -2.88 -1.69
C PRO A 148 -11.77 -3.57 -2.94
N MET A 149 -12.04 -4.86 -2.82
CA MET A 149 -12.49 -5.71 -3.93
C MET A 149 -13.85 -6.34 -3.59
N THR A 150 -14.70 -6.49 -4.60
CA THR A 150 -15.96 -7.23 -4.44
C THR A 150 -15.70 -8.73 -4.36
N TYR A 151 -16.61 -9.50 -3.74
CA TYR A 151 -16.50 -10.96 -3.74
C TYR A 151 -16.46 -11.54 -5.17
N GLY A 152 -17.22 -10.98 -6.11
CA GLY A 152 -17.15 -11.37 -7.52
C GLY A 152 -15.80 -11.07 -8.17
N GLY A 153 -15.19 -9.92 -7.86
CA GLY A 153 -13.83 -9.57 -8.32
C GLY A 153 -12.77 -10.47 -7.72
N ALA A 154 -12.89 -10.77 -6.42
CA ALA A 154 -12.03 -11.69 -5.70
C ALA A 154 -12.10 -13.11 -6.30
N ALA A 155 -13.30 -13.59 -6.64
CA ALA A 155 -13.45 -14.88 -7.31
C ALA A 155 -12.71 -14.94 -8.65
N HIS A 156 -12.79 -13.86 -9.44
CA HIS A 156 -12.05 -13.77 -10.70
C HIS A 156 -10.54 -13.79 -10.47
N GLU A 157 -10.08 -13.10 -9.44
CA GLU A 157 -8.65 -13.05 -9.09
C GLU A 157 -8.12 -14.39 -8.59
N VAL A 158 -8.85 -15.07 -7.69
CA VAL A 158 -8.53 -16.42 -7.22
C VAL A 158 -8.36 -17.37 -8.40
N ALA A 159 -9.30 -17.34 -9.34
CA ALA A 159 -9.24 -18.24 -10.49
C ALA A 159 -8.07 -17.92 -11.42
N ARG A 160 -7.76 -16.64 -11.62
CA ARG A 160 -6.59 -16.23 -12.40
C ARG A 160 -5.31 -16.76 -11.76
N MET A 161 -5.14 -16.58 -10.45
CA MET A 161 -3.98 -17.08 -9.70
C MET A 161 -3.88 -18.62 -9.71
N ALA A 162 -5.02 -19.31 -9.61
CA ALA A 162 -5.08 -20.77 -9.61
C ALA A 162 -5.08 -21.40 -11.02
N GLY A 163 -5.03 -20.60 -12.10
CA GLY A 163 -5.09 -21.09 -13.47
C GLY A 163 -6.40 -21.83 -13.80
N ILE A 164 -7.51 -21.37 -13.24
CA ILE A 164 -8.86 -21.93 -13.41
C ILE A 164 -9.61 -21.11 -14.46
N PRO A 165 -10.11 -21.73 -15.55
CA PRO A 165 -10.99 -21.05 -16.47
C PRO A 165 -12.37 -20.85 -15.81
N LEU A 166 -12.70 -19.62 -15.43
CA LEU A 166 -14.04 -19.29 -14.94
C LEU A 166 -14.96 -18.95 -16.12
N MET A 167 -16.02 -19.74 -16.27
CA MET A 167 -17.12 -19.47 -17.20
C MET A 167 -18.45 -19.71 -16.48
N GLY A 168 -19.40 -18.78 -16.61
CA GLY A 168 -20.77 -18.92 -16.10
C GLY A 168 -20.88 -19.21 -14.60
N GLN A 169 -21.66 -20.23 -14.23
CA GLN A 169 -21.98 -20.60 -12.84
C GLN A 169 -20.76 -20.92 -11.96
N ALA A 170 -19.60 -21.24 -12.56
CA ALA A 170 -18.37 -21.47 -11.81
C ALA A 170 -17.93 -20.24 -11.01
N GLN A 171 -18.12 -19.04 -11.56
CA GLN A 171 -17.74 -17.80 -10.91
C GLN A 171 -18.64 -17.51 -9.70
N GLU A 172 -19.94 -17.73 -9.85
CA GLU A 172 -20.92 -17.56 -8.77
C GLU A 172 -20.62 -18.53 -7.61
N ARG A 173 -20.34 -19.80 -7.92
CA ARG A 173 -19.98 -20.80 -6.91
C ARG A 173 -18.69 -20.44 -6.16
N LEU A 174 -17.66 -19.97 -6.87
CA LEU A 174 -16.41 -19.55 -6.23
C LEU A 174 -16.61 -18.29 -5.37
N ARG A 175 -17.43 -17.35 -5.83
CA ARG A 175 -17.86 -16.16 -5.06
C ARG A 175 -18.58 -16.58 -3.77
N ASP A 176 -19.52 -17.51 -3.85
CA ASP A 176 -20.27 -17.98 -2.68
C ASP A 176 -19.37 -18.72 -1.68
N LEU A 177 -18.39 -19.48 -2.18
CA LEU A 177 -17.38 -20.13 -1.34
C LEU A 177 -16.48 -19.10 -0.64
N LEU A 178 -16.06 -18.04 -1.33
CA LEU A 178 -15.34 -16.91 -0.73
C LEU A 178 -16.17 -16.25 0.37
N ILE A 179 -17.45 -15.95 0.12
CA ILE A 179 -18.36 -15.37 1.12
C ILE A 179 -18.51 -16.30 2.33
N SER A 180 -18.70 -17.59 2.09
CA SER A 180 -18.84 -18.59 3.15
C SER A 180 -17.57 -18.70 4.00
N LYS A 181 -16.39 -18.56 3.39
CA LYS A 181 -15.09 -18.58 4.08
C LYS A 181 -14.86 -17.31 4.89
N VAL A 182 -15.15 -16.14 4.33
CA VAL A 182 -15.07 -14.84 5.03
C VAL A 182 -15.99 -14.81 6.25
N LYS A 183 -17.17 -15.40 6.14
CA LYS A 183 -18.12 -15.55 7.27
C LYS A 183 -17.73 -16.63 8.28
N GLY A 184 -16.64 -17.37 8.06
CA GLY A 184 -16.21 -18.48 8.92
C GLY A 184 -17.16 -19.68 8.93
N VAL A 185 -18.10 -19.76 7.98
CA VAL A 185 -19.10 -20.84 7.89
C VAL A 185 -18.45 -22.14 7.39
N ARG A 186 -17.36 -22.03 6.62
CA ARG A 186 -16.62 -23.16 6.06
C ARG A 186 -15.13 -23.05 6.36
N ILE A 187 -14.53 -24.18 6.71
CA ILE A 187 -13.07 -24.33 6.86
C ILE A 187 -12.41 -24.73 5.53
N ASP A 188 -11.10 -24.55 5.42
CA ASP A 188 -10.31 -24.79 4.19
C ASP A 188 -10.55 -26.17 3.60
N ALA A 189 -10.56 -27.22 4.43
CA ALA A 189 -10.83 -28.58 3.97
C ALA A 189 -12.24 -28.77 3.36
N GLN A 190 -13.25 -28.07 3.89
CA GLN A 190 -14.62 -28.13 3.34
C GLN A 190 -14.74 -27.33 2.03
N VAL A 191 -13.99 -26.24 1.92
CA VAL A 191 -13.88 -25.49 0.66
C VAL A 191 -13.18 -26.35 -0.39
N GLU A 192 -12.11 -27.06 -0.03
CA GLU A 192 -11.38 -27.97 -0.93
C GLU A 192 -12.29 -29.05 -1.49
N ASP A 193 -13.05 -29.72 -0.62
CA ASP A 193 -14.01 -30.76 -1.02
C ASP A 193 -15.07 -30.20 -1.98
N GLN A 194 -15.60 -29.01 -1.68
CA GLN A 194 -16.60 -28.37 -2.54
C GLN A 194 -16.02 -27.95 -3.91
N LEU A 195 -14.78 -27.48 -3.95
CA LEU A 195 -14.07 -27.13 -5.18
C LEU A 195 -13.80 -28.38 -6.03
N ALA A 196 -13.43 -29.50 -5.41
CA ALA A 196 -13.12 -30.76 -6.08
C ALA A 196 -14.38 -31.54 -6.54
N ARG A 197 -15.52 -31.35 -5.87
CA ARG A 197 -16.78 -32.02 -6.19
C ARG A 197 -17.24 -31.71 -7.62
N SER A 198 -17.84 -32.68 -8.30
CA SER A 198 -18.35 -32.50 -9.67
C SER A 198 -19.33 -31.34 -9.79
N ALA A 199 -19.34 -30.69 -10.96
CA ALA A 199 -20.24 -29.60 -11.30
C ALA A 199 -21.73 -30.00 -11.16
N ASP A 200 -22.07 -31.27 -11.40
CA ASP A 200 -23.44 -31.80 -11.28
C ASP A 200 -23.94 -31.82 -9.83
N PHE A 201 -23.02 -31.92 -8.86
CA PHE A 201 -23.33 -31.95 -7.42
C PHE A 201 -23.01 -30.62 -6.74
N GLY A 202 -23.03 -29.52 -7.50
CA GLY A 202 -22.82 -28.16 -6.99
C GLY A 202 -21.37 -27.81 -6.66
N GLY A 203 -20.39 -28.59 -7.13
CA GLY A 203 -18.97 -28.25 -7.02
C GLY A 203 -18.39 -27.60 -8.28
N LEU A 204 -17.06 -27.50 -8.39
CA LEU A 204 -16.37 -26.92 -9.56
C LEU A 204 -15.62 -27.96 -10.41
N GLY A 205 -15.59 -29.23 -9.97
CA GLY A 205 -14.94 -30.32 -10.69
C GLY A 205 -13.42 -30.16 -10.82
N LEU A 206 -12.79 -29.41 -9.90
CA LEU A 206 -11.36 -29.13 -9.97
C LEU A 206 -10.55 -30.36 -9.54
N SER A 207 -9.35 -30.52 -10.12
CA SER A 207 -8.39 -31.48 -9.58
C SER A 207 -7.98 -31.06 -8.16
N LYS A 208 -7.55 -32.02 -7.34
CA LYS A 208 -7.09 -31.74 -5.96
C LYS A 208 -5.98 -30.68 -5.91
N GLU A 209 -5.07 -30.71 -6.89
CA GLU A 209 -4.01 -29.71 -7.03
C GLU A 209 -4.57 -28.30 -7.32
N LYS A 210 -5.53 -28.18 -8.24
CA LYS A 210 -6.16 -26.89 -8.57
C LYS A 210 -7.08 -26.38 -7.46
N ALA A 211 -7.76 -27.28 -6.76
CA ALA A 211 -8.58 -26.94 -5.59
C ALA A 211 -7.70 -26.39 -4.46
N LYS A 212 -6.55 -27.02 -4.20
CA LYS A 212 -5.56 -26.51 -3.25
C LYS A 212 -4.99 -25.15 -3.68
N ALA A 213 -4.58 -25.01 -4.95
CA ALA A 213 -4.09 -23.74 -5.47
C ALA A 213 -5.13 -22.61 -5.36
N ALA A 214 -6.42 -22.92 -5.55
CA ALA A 214 -7.50 -21.96 -5.32
C ALA A 214 -7.62 -21.55 -3.85
N ILE A 215 -7.46 -22.48 -2.90
CA ILE A 215 -7.50 -22.15 -1.47
C ILE A 215 -6.32 -21.28 -1.08
N ASP A 216 -5.12 -21.62 -1.55
CA ASP A 216 -3.92 -20.83 -1.30
C ASP A 216 -4.10 -19.41 -1.86
N ALA A 217 -4.65 -19.27 -3.08
CA ALA A 217 -4.99 -17.97 -3.66
C ALA A 217 -6.10 -17.22 -2.89
N MET A 218 -7.13 -17.93 -2.39
CA MET A 218 -8.17 -17.33 -1.53
C MET A 218 -7.56 -16.78 -0.24
N ASN A 219 -6.69 -17.55 0.41
CA ASN A 219 -6.02 -17.15 1.65
C ASN A 219 -5.09 -15.95 1.42
N ASP A 220 -4.34 -15.94 0.32
CA ASP A 220 -3.50 -14.81 -0.07
C ASP A 220 -4.31 -13.53 -0.28
N ILE A 221 -5.41 -13.61 -1.05
CA ILE A 221 -6.30 -12.46 -1.30
C ILE A 221 -6.95 -11.96 -0.02
N LEU A 222 -7.47 -12.85 0.83
CA LEU A 222 -8.06 -12.50 2.12
C LEU A 222 -7.05 -11.86 3.08
N GLY A 223 -5.79 -12.27 2.97
CA GLY A 223 -4.69 -11.67 3.73
C GLY A 223 -4.41 -10.25 3.27
N ARG A 224 -4.45 -9.96 1.96
CA ARG A 224 -3.93 -8.71 1.37
C ARG A 224 -4.96 -7.67 0.91
N VAL A 225 -6.22 -8.05 0.69
CA VAL A 225 -7.26 -7.16 0.15
C VAL A 225 -8.49 -7.16 1.05
N GLU A 226 -9.01 -5.97 1.34
CA GLU A 226 -10.33 -5.84 1.99
C GLU A 226 -11.42 -6.27 0.99
N LEU A 227 -12.19 -7.30 1.38
CA LEU A 227 -13.32 -7.78 0.59
C LEU A 227 -14.64 -7.22 1.14
N MET A 228 -15.53 -6.83 0.24
CA MET A 228 -16.85 -6.30 0.59
C MET A 228 -17.93 -6.74 -0.38
N ALA A 229 -19.19 -6.63 0.04
CA ALA A 229 -20.32 -6.95 -0.83
C ALA A 229 -20.40 -5.96 -2.00
N GLU A 230 -20.99 -6.38 -3.12
CA GLU A 230 -21.12 -5.56 -4.32
C GLU A 230 -21.91 -4.26 -4.05
N GLU A 231 -22.91 -4.32 -3.17
CA GLU A 231 -23.67 -3.15 -2.72
C GLU A 231 -22.83 -2.19 -1.86
N GLU A 232 -22.03 -2.73 -0.94
CA GLU A 232 -21.14 -1.95 -0.07
C GLU A 232 -20.04 -1.30 -0.89
N TYR A 233 -19.47 -2.02 -1.85
CA TYR A 233 -18.49 -1.49 -2.79
C TYR A 233 -19.07 -0.34 -3.63
N SER A 234 -20.33 -0.46 -4.06
CA SER A 234 -21.01 0.61 -4.81
C SER A 234 -21.18 1.87 -3.96
N ARG A 235 -21.52 1.72 -2.67
CA ARG A 235 -21.58 2.85 -1.71
C ARG A 235 -20.19 3.44 -1.44
N TRP A 236 -19.20 2.58 -1.22
CA TRP A 236 -17.81 2.97 -1.02
C TRP A 236 -17.29 3.77 -2.21
N LEU A 237 -17.47 3.26 -3.44
CA LEU A 237 -17.03 3.91 -4.67
C LEU A 237 -17.71 5.27 -4.87
N SER A 238 -19.02 5.36 -4.62
CA SER A 238 -19.76 6.62 -4.67
C SER A 238 -19.23 7.65 -3.67
N SER A 239 -18.90 7.21 -2.46
CA SER A 239 -18.29 8.06 -1.42
C SER A 239 -16.87 8.49 -1.78
N ALA A 240 -16.08 7.59 -2.38
CA ALA A 240 -14.70 7.83 -2.79
C ALA A 240 -14.65 8.85 -3.93
N ILE A 241 -15.54 8.74 -4.93
CA ILE A 241 -15.67 9.72 -6.02
C ILE A 241 -16.08 11.09 -5.47
N LYS A 242 -16.97 11.14 -4.48
CA LYS A 242 -17.38 12.40 -3.84
C LYS A 242 -16.23 13.06 -3.08
N ARG A 243 -15.37 12.26 -2.43
CA ARG A 243 -14.15 12.73 -1.75
C ARG A 243 -13.04 13.16 -2.71
N ALA A 244 -12.94 12.52 -3.88
CA ALA A 244 -11.93 12.82 -4.90
C ALA A 244 -12.25 14.04 -5.77
N LYS A 245 -13.47 14.60 -5.69
CA LYS A 245 -13.77 15.89 -6.31
C LYS A 245 -13.11 17.00 -5.49
N PRO A 246 -12.23 17.84 -6.08
CA PRO A 246 -11.67 18.97 -5.36
C PRO A 246 -12.81 19.88 -4.91
N ALA A 247 -12.83 20.20 -3.61
CA ALA A 247 -13.74 21.21 -3.09
C ALA A 247 -13.39 22.56 -3.76
N PRO A 248 -14.38 23.37 -4.16
CA PRO A 248 -14.11 24.75 -4.54
C PRO A 248 -13.42 25.46 -3.36
N ALA A 249 -12.38 26.22 -3.67
CA ALA A 249 -11.53 26.89 -2.69
C ALA A 249 -12.37 27.68 -1.67
N VAL A 250 -12.31 27.24 -0.42
CA VAL A 250 -12.72 28.04 0.75
C VAL A 250 -11.45 28.29 1.55
N PRO A 251 -11.15 29.55 1.93
CA PRO A 251 -9.93 29.87 2.65
C PRO A 251 -9.91 29.24 4.05
N SER A 252 -8.71 28.87 4.44
CA SER A 252 -8.32 28.16 5.66
C SER A 252 -8.68 28.89 6.96
N GLU A 253 -9.15 28.13 7.96
CA GLU A 253 -8.92 28.46 9.37
C GLU A 253 -8.47 27.23 10.18
N PRO A 254 -7.73 27.44 11.29
CA PRO A 254 -6.92 26.44 11.95
C PRO A 254 -7.62 25.73 13.12
N SER A 255 -7.05 24.57 13.43
CA SER A 255 -7.19 23.69 14.60
C SER A 255 -7.81 24.26 15.89
N ALA A 256 -8.78 23.50 16.42
CA ALA A 256 -9.36 23.61 17.77
C ALA A 256 -8.32 23.63 18.90
N PRO A 257 -8.63 24.26 20.06
CA PRO A 257 -9.05 23.42 21.20
C PRO A 257 -10.04 24.04 22.22
N LYS A 258 -10.77 23.11 22.88
CA LYS A 258 -11.49 23.15 24.18
C LYS A 258 -12.93 23.69 24.23
N GLU A 259 -13.81 22.76 24.63
CA GLU A 259 -15.19 22.93 25.10
C GLU A 259 -15.33 24.06 26.12
N SER A 260 -16.32 24.94 25.89
CA SER A 260 -16.98 25.73 26.92
C SER A 260 -18.44 25.96 26.54
N ASP A 261 -19.29 26.11 27.56
CA ASP A 261 -20.76 26.11 27.58
C ASP A 261 -21.49 27.16 26.71
N GLU A 262 -20.83 27.73 25.70
CA GLU A 262 -21.42 28.59 24.66
C GLU A 262 -21.97 27.77 23.48
N ASP A 263 -21.44 26.56 23.25
CA ASP A 263 -21.90 25.66 22.19
C ASP A 263 -23.38 25.26 22.36
N GLU A 264 -23.91 25.14 23.59
CA GLU A 264 -25.33 24.82 23.77
C GLU A 264 -26.27 25.95 23.31
N ARG A 265 -25.80 27.21 23.33
CA ARG A 265 -26.58 28.38 22.90
C ARG A 265 -26.45 28.61 21.39
N GLU A 266 -25.25 28.43 20.83
CA GLU A 266 -25.06 28.47 19.37
C GLU A 266 -25.68 27.27 18.66
N ILE A 267 -25.67 26.06 19.25
CA ILE A 267 -26.41 24.91 18.71
C ILE A 267 -27.92 25.17 18.75
N ALA A 268 -28.44 25.89 19.75
CA ALA A 268 -29.85 26.29 19.80
C ALA A 268 -30.19 27.34 18.73
N GLU A 269 -29.33 28.33 18.49
CA GLU A 269 -29.51 29.34 17.44
C GLU A 269 -29.34 28.77 16.02
N ILE A 270 -28.37 27.89 15.79
CA ILE A 270 -28.17 27.19 14.51
C ILE A 270 -29.32 26.18 14.25
N ALA A 271 -29.81 25.49 15.28
CA ALA A 271 -30.99 24.61 15.16
C ALA A 271 -32.32 25.37 14.92
N SER A 272 -32.35 26.67 15.24
CA SER A 272 -33.46 27.57 14.90
C SER A 272 -33.37 28.11 13.46
N THR A 273 -32.15 28.15 12.90
CA THR A 273 -31.85 28.77 11.59
C THR A 273 -31.72 27.75 10.45
N MET A 274 -31.50 26.47 10.75
CA MET A 274 -31.59 25.41 9.73
C MET A 274 -33.06 25.14 9.34
N PRO A 275 -33.41 25.12 8.03
CA PRO A 275 -34.73 24.69 7.61
C PRO A 275 -34.88 23.21 7.98
N ARG A 276 -35.66 22.94 9.05
CA ARG A 276 -36.05 21.58 9.41
C ARG A 276 -36.65 20.93 8.17
N PRO A 277 -36.30 19.67 7.81
CA PRO A 277 -36.94 19.00 6.70
C PRO A 277 -38.44 19.10 6.93
N ALA A 278 -39.15 19.77 6.02
CA ALA A 278 -40.58 19.99 6.16
C ALA A 278 -41.21 18.63 6.42
N LYS A 279 -41.84 18.45 7.59
CA LYS A 279 -42.57 17.23 7.89
C LYS A 279 -43.54 17.05 6.73
N ASP A 280 -43.48 15.91 6.04
CA ASP A 280 -44.40 15.58 4.96
C ASP A 280 -45.79 15.36 5.58
N THR A 281 -46.50 16.47 5.82
CA THR A 281 -47.84 16.50 6.43
C THR A 281 -48.90 15.93 5.50
N THR A 282 -48.53 15.70 4.24
CA THR A 282 -49.39 15.19 3.17
C THR A 282 -49.37 13.68 3.03
N SER A 283 -48.29 13.01 3.46
CA SER A 283 -48.19 11.54 3.39
C SER A 283 -49.30 10.84 4.18
N VAL A 284 -49.81 9.73 3.62
CA VAL A 284 -50.82 8.88 4.25
C VAL A 284 -50.31 8.39 5.60
N LEU A 285 -49.04 8.01 5.67
CA LEU A 285 -48.38 7.59 6.91
C LEU A 285 -48.47 8.65 8.02
N TYR A 286 -48.26 9.93 7.72
CA TYR A 286 -48.34 10.99 8.72
C TYR A 286 -49.75 11.14 9.29
N ARG A 287 -50.77 11.08 8.42
CA ARG A 287 -52.18 11.14 8.81
C ARG A 287 -52.58 9.92 9.65
N SER A 288 -52.11 8.73 9.26
CA SER A 288 -52.37 7.47 9.97
C SER A 288 -51.71 7.43 11.36
N VAL A 289 -50.47 7.92 11.49
CA VAL A 289 -49.80 8.05 12.78
C VAL A 289 -50.58 9.00 13.69
N ARG A 290 -50.99 10.16 13.18
CA ARG A 290 -51.76 11.14 13.95
C ARG A 290 -53.11 10.58 14.40
N ALA A 291 -53.86 9.96 13.49
CA ALA A 291 -55.14 9.34 13.80
C ALA A 291 -55.01 8.22 14.85
N THR A 292 -53.94 7.43 14.79
CA THR A 292 -53.66 6.38 15.79
C THR A 292 -53.27 6.99 17.14
N MET A 293 -52.46 8.05 17.15
CA MET A 293 -52.11 8.78 18.36
C MET A 293 -53.34 9.42 19.01
N ASP A 294 -54.30 9.93 18.24
CA ASP A 294 -55.53 10.53 18.78
C ASP A 294 -56.42 9.52 19.51
N LYS A 295 -56.39 8.24 19.12
CA LYS A 295 -57.12 7.14 19.78
C LYS A 295 -56.49 6.70 21.11
N ILE A 296 -55.22 7.06 21.38
CA ILE A 296 -54.53 6.70 22.62
C ILE A 296 -54.88 7.73 23.70
N ALA A 297 -55.57 7.30 24.76
CA ALA A 297 -55.94 8.16 25.90
C ALA A 297 -54.77 8.39 26.87
N ASP A 298 -53.99 7.34 27.17
CA ASP A 298 -52.90 7.35 28.17
C ASP A 298 -51.57 7.89 27.60
N LYS A 299 -51.59 9.13 27.09
CA LYS A 299 -50.42 9.77 26.50
C LYS A 299 -49.39 10.21 27.56
N PRO A 300 -48.08 10.17 27.24
CA PRO A 300 -47.07 10.78 28.10
C PRO A 300 -47.29 12.29 28.19
N ARG A 301 -46.97 12.90 29.33
CA ARG A 301 -47.03 14.36 29.50
C ARG A 301 -45.82 15.10 28.93
N ASP A 302 -44.70 14.41 28.79
CA ASP A 302 -43.44 14.94 28.27
C ASP A 302 -43.43 14.92 26.73
N GLU A 303 -43.13 16.06 26.10
CA GLU A 303 -43.04 16.22 24.65
C GLU A 303 -42.04 15.24 24.02
N TYR A 304 -40.93 14.96 24.72
CA TYR A 304 -39.93 14.02 24.25
C TYR A 304 -40.47 12.57 24.22
N LEU A 305 -41.23 12.18 25.24
CA LEU A 305 -41.87 10.87 25.30
C LEU A 305 -43.02 10.74 24.31
N VAL A 306 -43.76 11.82 24.04
CA VAL A 306 -44.78 11.84 22.97
C VAL A 306 -44.14 11.56 21.61
N ARG A 307 -43.04 12.23 21.26
CA ARG A 307 -42.28 11.96 20.02
C ARG A 307 -41.74 10.52 19.96
N ARG A 308 -41.32 9.98 21.11
CA ARG A 308 -40.88 8.58 21.21
C ARG A 308 -42.03 7.61 20.93
N LEU A 309 -43.22 7.89 21.47
CA LEU A 309 -44.43 7.11 21.18
C LEU A 309 -44.82 7.22 19.71
N GLU A 310 -44.80 8.42 19.12
CA GLU A 310 -45.06 8.64 17.67
C GLU A 310 -44.14 7.78 16.79
N ASN A 311 -42.86 7.67 17.15
CA ASN A 311 -41.90 6.83 16.43
C ASN A 311 -42.19 5.33 16.57
N ILE A 312 -42.65 4.90 17.75
CA ILE A 312 -43.07 3.51 17.97
C ILE A 312 -44.29 3.19 17.12
N VAL A 313 -45.30 4.07 17.10
CA VAL A 313 -46.48 3.96 16.25
C VAL A 313 -46.09 3.94 14.77
N SER A 314 -45.30 4.91 14.30
CA SER A 314 -44.88 5.01 12.90
C SER A 314 -44.17 3.76 12.40
N THR A 315 -43.34 3.14 13.24
CA THR A 315 -42.60 1.95 12.81
C THR A 315 -43.49 0.70 12.79
N ARG A 316 -44.48 0.60 13.68
CA ARG A 316 -45.45 -0.50 13.63
C ARG A 316 -46.36 -0.37 12.41
N LEU A 317 -46.83 0.84 12.09
CA LEU A 317 -47.67 1.10 10.91
C LEU A 317 -46.96 0.82 9.57
N ARG A 318 -45.63 0.88 9.54
CA ARG A 318 -44.79 0.46 8.40
C ARG A 318 -44.44 -1.03 8.38
N ASP A 319 -45.03 -1.82 9.28
CA ASP A 319 -44.81 -3.27 9.39
C ASP A 319 -43.35 -3.69 9.71
N VAL A 320 -42.55 -2.77 10.25
CA VAL A 320 -41.12 -3.01 10.58
C VAL A 320 -40.95 -3.65 11.97
N ARG A 321 -41.96 -3.55 12.84
CA ARG A 321 -41.95 -4.13 14.19
C ARG A 321 -43.21 -4.95 14.43
N SER A 322 -43.10 -5.98 15.27
CA SER A 322 -44.21 -6.83 15.73
C SER A 322 -44.91 -6.26 16.97
N ARG A 323 -46.14 -6.72 17.24
CA ARG A 323 -46.91 -6.36 18.45
C ARG A 323 -46.14 -6.58 19.75
N ASN A 324 -45.41 -7.70 19.84
CA ASN A 324 -44.65 -8.06 21.03
C ASN A 324 -43.46 -7.11 21.24
N GLU A 325 -42.79 -6.69 20.17
CA GLU A 325 -41.71 -5.70 20.25
C GLU A 325 -42.23 -4.31 20.62
N VAL A 326 -43.41 -3.92 20.13
CA VAL A 326 -44.09 -2.69 20.54
C VAL A 326 -44.36 -2.73 22.04
N LEU A 327 -44.97 -3.82 22.54
CA LEU A 327 -45.27 -3.98 23.97
C LEU A 327 -44.01 -3.94 24.84
N MET A 328 -42.93 -4.61 24.44
CA MET A 328 -41.64 -4.56 25.15
C MET A 328 -41.05 -3.14 25.16
N LYS A 329 -41.19 -2.36 24.09
CA LYS A 329 -40.72 -0.95 24.02
C LYS A 329 -41.57 -0.02 24.88
N LEU A 330 -42.87 -0.25 24.96
CA LEU A 330 -43.78 0.49 25.83
C LEU A 330 -43.45 0.26 27.32
N MET A 331 -43.13 -0.99 27.69
CA MET A 331 -42.83 -1.36 29.08
C MET A 331 -41.40 -1.05 29.54
N ARG A 332 -40.43 -0.98 28.61
CA ARG A 332 -39.03 -0.73 28.93
C ARG A 332 -38.83 0.62 29.59
N ASP A 333 -37.87 0.70 30.51
CA ASP A 333 -37.56 1.92 31.25
C ASP A 333 -37.17 3.10 30.34
N VAL A 334 -37.52 4.32 30.77
CA VAL A 334 -37.29 5.56 30.03
C VAL A 334 -35.81 5.82 29.78
N LYS A 335 -34.93 5.50 30.73
CA LYS A 335 -33.46 5.67 30.62
C LYS A 335 -32.86 4.72 29.59
N VAL A 336 -33.46 3.55 29.38
CA VAL A 336 -32.99 2.54 28.44
C VAL A 336 -33.74 2.60 27.10
N GLY A 337 -34.38 3.74 26.81
CA GLY A 337 -35.03 4.02 25.52
C GLY A 337 -36.41 3.40 25.33
N GLY A 338 -37.14 3.10 26.42
CA GLY A 338 -38.57 2.75 26.40
C GLY A 338 -39.47 3.88 26.89
N LEU A 339 -40.74 3.58 27.20
CA LEU A 339 -41.73 4.54 27.70
C LEU A 339 -42.09 4.37 29.19
N GLY A 340 -41.63 3.29 29.82
CA GLY A 340 -41.83 3.03 31.25
C GLY A 340 -43.30 2.78 31.64
N TYR A 341 -44.16 2.39 30.69
CA TYR A 341 -45.56 2.11 31.02
C TYR A 341 -45.69 0.85 31.86
N ALA A 342 -46.60 0.90 32.84
CA ALA A 342 -47.08 -0.29 33.51
C ALA A 342 -47.73 -1.25 32.50
N ARG A 343 -47.63 -2.55 32.76
CA ARG A 343 -48.06 -3.61 31.82
C ARG A 343 -49.49 -3.41 31.30
N GLU A 344 -50.42 -3.06 32.18
CA GLU A 344 -51.83 -2.85 31.82
C GLU A 344 -52.04 -1.68 30.85
N ILE A 345 -51.30 -0.58 31.05
CA ILE A 345 -51.34 0.60 30.17
C ILE A 345 -50.64 0.28 28.85
N ALA A 346 -49.49 -0.39 28.91
CA ALA A 346 -48.74 -0.81 27.72
C ALA A 346 -49.58 -1.74 26.81
N GLU A 347 -50.35 -2.67 27.39
CA GLU A 347 -51.25 -3.56 26.66
C GLU A 347 -52.39 -2.78 25.99
N LYS A 348 -53.02 -1.81 26.69
CA LYS A 348 -54.05 -0.94 26.10
C LYS A 348 -53.51 -0.10 24.94
N VAL A 349 -52.36 0.54 25.13
CA VAL A 349 -51.70 1.35 24.10
C VAL A 349 -51.30 0.45 22.91
N ALA A 350 -50.73 -0.72 23.15
CA ALA A 350 -50.38 -1.67 22.09
C ALA A 350 -51.61 -2.10 21.28
N ASN A 351 -52.77 -2.33 21.91
CA ASN A 351 -54.00 -2.68 21.21
C ASN A 351 -54.48 -1.55 20.28
N HIS A 352 -54.45 -0.30 20.73
CA HIS A 352 -54.79 0.84 19.87
C HIS A 352 -53.84 1.00 18.67
N ILE A 353 -52.55 0.67 18.85
CA ILE A 353 -51.57 0.66 17.77
C ILE A 353 -51.86 -0.47 16.76
N GLU A 354 -52.26 -1.65 17.24
CA GLU A 354 -52.65 -2.77 16.37
C GLU A 354 -53.93 -2.50 15.58
N ASP A 355 -54.90 -1.81 16.17
CA ASP A 355 -56.11 -1.40 15.47
C ASP A 355 -55.76 -0.38 14.37
N GLY A 356 -54.90 0.59 14.66
CA GLY A 356 -54.37 1.52 13.66
C GLY A 356 -53.57 0.80 12.54
N TYR A 357 -52.81 -0.24 12.87
CA TYR A 357 -52.10 -1.04 11.88
C TYR A 357 -53.07 -1.75 10.93
N LYS A 358 -54.11 -2.40 11.46
CA LYS A 358 -55.12 -3.07 10.62
C LYS A 358 -55.88 -2.11 9.72
N GLU A 359 -56.14 -0.88 10.19
CA GLU A 359 -56.89 0.13 9.46
C GLU A 359 -56.08 0.80 8.34
N PHE A 360 -54.79 1.05 8.56
CA PHE A 360 -53.97 1.88 7.66
C PHE A 360 -52.90 1.15 6.86
N ARG A 361 -52.59 -0.12 7.17
CA ARG A 361 -51.50 -0.88 6.52
C ARG A 361 -51.61 -0.89 5.00
N ASP A 362 -52.78 -1.18 4.46
CA ASP A 362 -52.93 -1.35 3.00
C ASP A 362 -52.72 -0.04 2.25
N GLY A 363 -53.18 1.08 2.83
CA GLY A 363 -52.96 2.42 2.27
C GLY A 363 -51.51 2.86 2.31
N ILE A 364 -50.80 2.56 3.41
CA ILE A 364 -49.37 2.87 3.57
C ILE A 364 -48.54 2.01 2.60
N ALA A 365 -48.83 0.72 2.51
CA ALA A 365 -48.14 -0.20 1.61
C ALA A 365 -48.32 0.18 0.13
N MET A 366 -49.52 0.66 -0.25
CA MET A 366 -49.80 1.09 -1.62
C MET A 366 -49.07 2.39 -1.99
N GLU A 367 -49.01 3.38 -1.08
CA GLU A 367 -48.25 4.62 -1.29
C GLU A 367 -46.74 4.35 -1.37
N GLU A 368 -46.21 3.52 -0.48
CA GLU A 368 -44.79 3.13 -0.47
C GLU A 368 -44.39 2.37 -1.73
N LYS A 369 -45.22 1.40 -2.17
CA LYS A 369 -45.01 0.68 -3.43
C LYS A 369 -45.01 1.61 -4.64
N SER A 370 -45.94 2.56 -4.70
CA SER A 370 -46.02 3.54 -5.79
C SER A 370 -44.78 4.45 -5.84
N LYS A 371 -44.27 4.90 -4.68
CA LYS A 371 -43.03 5.69 -4.61
C LYS A 371 -41.80 4.88 -5.06
N ILE A 372 -41.71 3.60 -4.70
CA ILE A 372 -40.63 2.71 -5.13
C ILE A 372 -40.68 2.50 -6.65
N GLU A 373 -41.86 2.28 -7.21
CA GLU A 373 -42.05 2.10 -8.67
C GLU A 373 -41.71 3.37 -9.46
N GLN A 374 -42.09 4.55 -8.96
CA GLN A 374 -41.69 5.84 -9.54
C GLN A 374 -40.17 6.03 -9.51
N GLN A 375 -39.50 5.66 -8.41
CA GLN A 375 -38.04 5.74 -8.33
C GLN A 375 -37.35 4.76 -9.28
N LEU A 376 -37.88 3.54 -9.41
CA LEU A 376 -37.33 2.53 -10.31
C LEU A 376 -37.43 2.97 -11.78
N THR A 377 -38.59 3.47 -12.19
CA THR A 377 -38.81 3.97 -13.56
C THR A 377 -37.96 5.21 -13.86
N GLU A 378 -37.70 6.08 -12.87
CA GLU A 378 -36.77 7.20 -13.05
C GLU A 378 -35.32 6.74 -13.19
N GLN A 379 -34.90 5.72 -12.42
CA GLN A 379 -33.57 5.12 -12.55
C GLN A 379 -33.39 4.42 -13.90
N GLU A 380 -34.39 3.67 -14.37
CA GLU A 380 -34.40 3.03 -15.69
C GLU A 380 -34.25 4.06 -16.81
N LYS A 381 -35.00 5.17 -16.77
CA LYS A 381 -34.84 6.28 -17.73
C LYS A 381 -33.44 6.90 -17.68
N LYS A 382 -32.81 7.00 -16.51
CA LYS A 382 -31.42 7.48 -16.37
C LYS A 382 -30.40 6.47 -16.92
N ILE A 383 -30.66 5.17 -16.79
CA ILE A 383 -29.80 4.10 -17.34
C ILE A 383 -29.93 4.06 -18.86
N GLU A 384 -31.15 4.10 -19.39
CA GLU A 384 -31.42 4.13 -20.82
C GLU A 384 -30.85 5.40 -21.48
N GLY A 385 -30.99 6.56 -20.83
CA GLY A 385 -30.38 7.80 -21.30
C GLY A 385 -28.85 7.78 -21.33
N ARG A 386 -28.20 7.10 -20.38
CA ARG A 386 -26.74 6.88 -20.40
C ARG A 386 -26.34 5.91 -21.51
N ARG A 387 -27.03 4.78 -21.62
CA ARG A 387 -26.80 3.77 -22.65
C ARG A 387 -26.98 4.34 -24.07
N ARG A 388 -27.93 5.25 -24.27
CA ARG A 388 -28.15 5.93 -25.55
C ARG A 388 -27.00 6.87 -25.90
N ARG A 389 -26.50 7.67 -24.95
CA ARG A 389 -25.33 8.54 -25.17
C ARG A 389 -24.06 7.72 -25.44
N GLU A 390 -23.84 6.66 -24.67
CA GLU A 390 -22.71 5.75 -24.89
C GLU A 390 -22.79 5.10 -26.29
N ALA A 391 -23.98 4.66 -26.74
CA ALA A 391 -24.16 4.11 -28.08
C ALA A 391 -23.91 5.15 -29.19
N GLU A 392 -24.35 6.39 -29.00
CA GLU A 392 -24.11 7.51 -29.92
C GLU A 392 -22.61 7.86 -29.99
N GLU A 393 -21.92 7.93 -28.84
CA GLU A 393 -20.46 8.15 -28.76
C GLU A 393 -19.66 7.00 -29.37
N HIS A 394 -20.07 5.75 -29.13
CA HIS A 394 -19.44 4.58 -29.74
C HIS A 394 -19.66 4.50 -31.26
N ALA A 395 -20.83 4.93 -31.76
CA ALA A 395 -21.10 5.01 -33.19
C ALA A 395 -20.22 6.06 -33.87
N LEU A 396 -20.11 7.26 -33.28
CA LEU A 396 -19.24 8.33 -33.78
C LEU A 396 -17.76 7.93 -33.77
N TRP A 397 -17.31 7.25 -32.70
CA TRP A 397 -15.95 6.72 -32.61
C TRP A 397 -15.65 5.66 -33.67
N TYR A 398 -16.62 4.80 -33.98
CA TYR A 398 -16.46 3.77 -35.01
C TYR A 398 -16.37 4.37 -36.43
N GLU A 399 -17.17 5.39 -36.71
CA GLU A 399 -17.10 6.14 -37.97
C GLU A 399 -15.77 6.89 -38.14
N GLU A 400 -15.24 7.48 -37.06
CA GLU A 400 -13.94 8.14 -37.04
C GLU A 400 -12.78 7.15 -37.25
N LYS A 401 -12.83 5.98 -36.61
CA LYS A 401 -11.88 4.88 -36.80
C LYS A 401 -11.87 4.31 -38.21
N ILE A 402 -13.03 4.23 -38.88
CA ILE A 402 -13.10 3.79 -40.27
C ILE A 402 -12.46 4.83 -41.20
N LYS A 403 -12.67 6.12 -40.95
CA LYS A 403 -12.04 7.20 -41.72
C LYS A 403 -10.52 7.20 -41.53
N SER A 404 -10.02 7.04 -40.30
CA SER A 404 -8.58 6.97 -40.04
C SER A 404 -7.93 5.75 -40.70
N LYS A 405 -8.60 4.59 -40.66
CA LYS A 405 -8.10 3.35 -41.29
C LYS A 405 -8.05 3.44 -42.82
N ARG A 406 -9.00 4.16 -43.44
CA ARG A 406 -8.98 4.45 -44.89
C ARG A 406 -7.81 5.35 -45.28
N VAL A 407 -7.52 6.37 -44.47
CA VAL A 407 -6.36 7.27 -44.69
C VAL A 407 -5.05 6.48 -44.56
N GLU A 408 -4.91 5.62 -43.55
CA GLU A 408 -3.73 4.74 -43.41
C GLU A 408 -3.57 3.76 -44.58
N GLU A 409 -4.67 3.19 -45.11
CA GLU A 409 -4.61 2.33 -46.30
C GLU A 409 -4.18 3.10 -47.55
N GLU A 410 -4.63 4.34 -47.73
CA GLU A 410 -4.21 5.20 -48.84
C GLU A 410 -2.72 5.58 -48.74
N GLU A 411 -2.23 5.93 -47.56
CA GLU A 411 -0.82 6.23 -47.29
C GLU A 411 0.07 5.00 -47.53
N LYS A 412 -0.35 3.83 -47.06
CA LYS A 412 0.36 2.56 -47.28
C LYS A 412 0.43 2.19 -48.77
N LYS A 413 -0.62 2.50 -49.53
CA LYS A 413 -0.67 2.29 -50.98
C LYS A 413 0.24 3.27 -51.74
N GLN A 414 0.36 4.51 -51.27
CA GLN A 414 1.31 5.51 -51.80
C GLN A 414 2.77 5.18 -51.45
N LEU A 415 3.02 4.60 -50.27
CA LEU A 415 4.34 4.13 -49.88
C LEU A 415 4.80 2.94 -50.75
N LEU A 416 3.90 1.98 -50.99
CA LEU A 416 4.15 0.83 -51.86
C LEU A 416 4.41 1.24 -53.32
N SER A 417 3.72 2.27 -53.84
CA SER A 417 3.98 2.77 -55.18
C SER A 417 5.34 3.51 -55.27
N ARG A 418 5.76 4.24 -54.22
CA ARG A 418 7.11 4.82 -54.14
C ARG A 418 8.21 3.76 -54.05
N MET A 419 7.99 2.69 -53.29
CA MET A 419 8.93 1.55 -53.24
C MET A 419 9.06 0.83 -54.58
N LYS A 420 7.96 0.73 -55.35
CA LYS A 420 7.96 0.13 -56.69
C LYS A 420 8.73 0.96 -57.73
N VAL A 421 8.73 2.28 -57.60
CA VAL A 421 9.52 3.19 -58.47
C VAL A 421 11.01 3.10 -58.16
N ILE A 422 11.40 2.89 -56.91
CA ILE A 422 12.81 2.70 -56.50
C ILE A 422 13.36 1.34 -56.98
N ALA A 423 12.51 0.30 -57.05
CA ALA A 423 12.89 -1.02 -57.56
C ALA A 423 12.98 -1.12 -59.09
N GLN A 424 12.55 -0.11 -59.85
CA GLN A 424 12.59 -0.09 -61.32
C GLN A 424 13.87 0.53 -61.89
N GLY A 425 14.87 0.80 -61.04
CA GLY A 425 16.11 1.49 -61.40
C GLY A 425 17.34 0.61 -61.65
N TYR A 426 17.26 -0.70 -61.88
CA TYR A 426 18.40 -1.51 -62.39
C TYR A 426 17.94 -2.78 -63.16
N THR A 427 18.20 -2.74 -64.47
CA THR A 427 18.54 -3.82 -65.44
C THR A 427 17.67 -5.10 -65.62
N THR A 428 17.59 -5.50 -66.89
CA THR A 428 16.67 -6.42 -67.59
C THR A 428 17.23 -7.87 -67.76
N PRO A 429 16.64 -8.84 -68.53
CA PRO A 429 15.96 -10.06 -68.03
C PRO A 429 16.45 -11.44 -68.61
N LEU A 430 15.73 -12.55 -68.26
CA LEU A 430 15.45 -13.85 -68.96
C LEU A 430 15.90 -15.18 -68.27
N PRO A 431 15.20 -16.35 -68.50
CA PRO A 431 14.61 -17.20 -67.44
C PRO A 431 15.08 -18.69 -67.46
N HIS A 432 14.59 -19.56 -66.55
CA HIS A 432 13.89 -20.83 -66.87
C HIS A 432 13.48 -21.70 -65.64
N PRO A 433 12.54 -22.66 -65.79
CA PRO A 433 11.67 -23.20 -64.75
C PRO A 433 11.87 -24.70 -64.47
N VAL A 434 12.10 -25.13 -63.22
CA VAL A 434 11.92 -26.54 -62.82
C VAL A 434 11.71 -26.62 -61.30
N ASP A 435 10.49 -26.91 -60.83
CA ASP A 435 10.30 -27.66 -59.57
C ASP A 435 8.89 -28.27 -59.40
N LEU A 436 8.34 -28.74 -60.53
CA LEU A 436 7.18 -29.64 -60.55
C LEU A 436 7.59 -31.12 -60.62
N LYS A 437 8.89 -31.43 -60.53
CA LYS A 437 9.42 -32.81 -60.61
C LYS A 437 9.82 -33.42 -59.26
N GLU A 438 9.88 -32.64 -58.18
CA GLU A 438 10.22 -33.17 -56.84
C GLU A 438 8.99 -33.73 -56.11
N LYS A 439 7.80 -33.16 -56.34
CA LYS A 439 6.56 -33.62 -55.69
C LYS A 439 5.99 -34.95 -56.22
N ALA A 440 6.56 -35.51 -57.29
CA ALA A 440 6.14 -36.81 -57.85
C ALA A 440 7.06 -37.99 -57.43
N LYS A 441 8.22 -37.72 -56.82
CA LYS A 441 9.15 -38.76 -56.36
C LYS A 441 9.03 -39.09 -54.87
N GLU A 442 8.38 -38.24 -54.09
CA GLU A 442 8.21 -38.47 -52.64
C GLU A 442 6.95 -39.28 -52.30
N ARG A 443 5.98 -39.37 -53.22
CA ARG A 443 4.75 -40.17 -53.04
C ARG A 443 4.87 -41.64 -53.50
N THR A 444 5.96 -42.01 -54.16
CA THR A 444 6.19 -43.38 -54.66
C THR A 444 7.16 -44.18 -53.80
N LYS A 445 7.73 -43.60 -52.74
CA LYS A 445 8.70 -44.28 -51.87
C LYS A 445 8.15 -44.66 -50.49
N TYR A 446 7.10 -44.02 -49.99
CA TYR A 446 6.53 -44.35 -48.68
C TYR A 446 5.00 -44.22 -48.69
N GLY A 447 4.33 -45.37 -48.77
CA GLY A 447 2.88 -45.49 -48.57
C GLY A 447 2.45 -45.26 -47.11
N GLU A 448 1.14 -45.35 -46.88
CA GLU A 448 0.43 -44.90 -45.68
C GLU A 448 0.32 -45.97 -44.54
N LEU A 449 0.34 -45.47 -43.29
CA LEU A 449 -0.30 -45.98 -42.04
C LEU A 449 0.35 -47.03 -41.08
N VAL A 450 0.77 -46.53 -39.88
CA VAL A 450 0.51 -46.86 -38.43
C VAL A 450 0.76 -48.29 -37.80
N PRO A 451 0.62 -48.52 -36.46
CA PRO A 451 1.57 -48.46 -35.31
C PRO A 451 1.92 -49.84 -34.64
N ALA A 452 2.88 -49.88 -33.68
CA ALA A 452 2.78 -50.69 -32.43
C ALA A 452 3.99 -50.51 -31.47
N ALA A 453 3.74 -50.79 -30.18
CA ALA A 453 4.58 -50.53 -29.00
C ALA A 453 5.59 -51.65 -28.61
N ALA A 454 6.33 -51.35 -27.53
CA ALA A 454 7.03 -52.23 -26.57
C ALA A 454 8.56 -52.46 -26.73
N THR A 455 9.29 -52.05 -25.68
CA THR A 455 10.61 -52.55 -25.22
C THR A 455 10.47 -54.00 -24.71
N PRO A 456 11.53 -54.87 -24.56
CA PRO A 456 12.77 -54.60 -23.79
C PRO A 456 14.06 -55.43 -24.11
N THR A 457 15.10 -55.16 -23.31
CA THR A 457 16.17 -56.09 -22.82
C THR A 457 17.51 -56.27 -23.56
N ALA A 458 18.56 -55.70 -22.91
CA ALA A 458 19.91 -56.19 -22.55
C ALA A 458 20.84 -56.93 -23.54
N ALA A 459 22.11 -56.47 -23.60
CA ALA A 459 23.32 -57.21 -23.17
C ALA A 459 24.62 -56.37 -23.36
N ALA A 460 25.53 -56.44 -22.38
CA ALA A 460 26.88 -55.86 -22.37
C ALA A 460 27.91 -56.80 -23.08
N PRO A 461 29.21 -56.47 -23.26
CA PRO A 461 30.17 -56.42 -22.12
C PRO A 461 31.37 -55.42 -22.21
N SER A 462 31.95 -55.14 -21.02
CA SER A 462 33.38 -54.95 -20.63
C SER A 462 34.38 -54.21 -21.55
N VAL A 463 35.33 -53.37 -21.07
CA VAL A 463 36.54 -53.76 -20.31
C VAL A 463 37.11 -52.63 -19.39
N MET A 464 37.66 -53.09 -18.25
CA MET A 464 38.44 -52.52 -17.12
C MET A 464 39.72 -51.68 -17.43
N HIS A 465 39.96 -50.56 -16.70
CA HIS A 465 40.93 -50.27 -15.57
C HIS A 465 42.43 -50.13 -15.94
N PRO A 466 43.32 -49.39 -15.20
CA PRO A 466 43.34 -49.06 -13.75
C PRO A 466 43.75 -47.59 -13.35
N ALA A 467 43.26 -47.03 -12.22
CA ALA A 467 43.83 -46.93 -10.85
C ALA A 467 45.10 -46.03 -10.68
N LYS A 468 44.99 -44.82 -10.08
CA LYS A 468 45.20 -44.44 -8.63
C LYS A 468 46.66 -43.96 -8.34
N PRO A 469 47.04 -43.38 -7.17
CA PRO A 469 46.34 -42.60 -6.11
C PRO A 469 47.19 -41.43 -5.50
N PHE A 470 46.77 -40.94 -4.31
CA PHE A 470 47.44 -40.15 -3.24
C PHE A 470 47.10 -38.64 -3.19
N SER A 471 46.68 -37.97 -2.10
CA SER A 471 46.44 -38.18 -0.65
C SER A 471 47.23 -37.17 0.19
N GLN A 472 46.49 -36.33 0.91
CA GLN A 472 46.72 -35.79 2.27
C GLN A 472 47.76 -34.67 2.55
N ALA A 473 47.27 -33.70 3.35
CA ALA A 473 47.97 -32.73 4.23
C ALA A 473 48.73 -33.46 5.39
N PRO A 474 49.28 -32.84 6.49
CA PRO A 474 49.27 -31.44 6.99
C PRO A 474 50.58 -30.95 7.72
N GLY A 475 50.58 -29.71 8.27
CA GLY A 475 51.11 -29.45 9.64
C GLY A 475 52.44 -28.69 9.90
N ALA A 476 52.30 -27.50 10.52
CA ALA A 476 53.02 -26.93 11.70
C ALA A 476 54.53 -26.51 11.72
N LYS A 477 54.77 -25.39 12.43
CA LYS A 477 56.04 -24.67 12.76
C LYS A 477 56.87 -25.34 13.88
N PRO A 478 58.12 -24.90 14.14
CA PRO A 478 58.45 -24.21 15.41
C PRO A 478 59.53 -23.09 15.32
N THR A 479 60.01 -22.62 16.49
CA THR A 479 60.33 -21.23 16.94
C THR A 479 61.85 -20.99 17.30
N PRO A 480 62.32 -19.92 18.03
CA PRO A 480 63.58 -19.15 17.81
C PRO A 480 64.71 -19.39 18.88
N PRO A 481 65.74 -18.50 19.02
CA PRO A 481 65.87 -17.62 20.24
C PRO A 481 66.61 -16.25 20.03
N ARG A 482 66.18 -15.12 20.64
CA ARG A 482 66.53 -14.45 21.94
C ARG A 482 67.87 -13.68 22.05
N LYS A 483 67.80 -12.36 22.32
CA LYS A 483 68.75 -11.56 23.15
C LYS A 483 68.02 -10.43 23.91
N LEU A 484 68.46 -10.15 25.14
CA LEU A 484 68.08 -9.13 26.14
C LEU A 484 69.40 -8.73 26.88
N PRO A 485 69.48 -7.72 27.78
CA PRO A 485 68.74 -6.45 27.95
C PRO A 485 69.68 -5.23 28.24
N GLU A 486 69.24 -3.98 28.05
CA GLU A 486 69.85 -2.81 28.73
C GLU A 486 68.78 -1.78 29.17
N LYS A 487 68.99 -1.20 30.36
CA LYS A 487 68.11 -0.23 31.05
C LYS A 487 68.28 1.19 30.48
N PRO A 488 67.21 2.00 30.31
CA PRO A 488 67.39 3.41 29.96
C PRO A 488 67.21 4.39 31.14
N MET A 489 68.14 5.35 31.20
CA MET A 489 68.07 6.60 31.95
C MET A 489 66.89 7.47 31.50
N VAL A 490 66.22 8.12 32.45
CA VAL A 490 65.18 9.12 32.20
C VAL A 490 65.83 10.37 31.59
N LYS A 491 65.45 10.69 30.35
CA LYS A 491 65.61 12.01 29.74
C LYS A 491 64.24 12.46 29.23
N VAL A 492 63.70 13.50 29.85
CA VAL A 492 62.43 14.13 29.47
C VAL A 492 62.62 14.90 28.17
N SER A 493 61.66 14.79 27.25
CA SER A 493 61.71 15.41 25.93
C SER A 493 61.29 16.88 25.97
N ALA A 494 61.65 17.66 24.95
CA ALA A 494 61.27 19.07 24.79
C ALA A 494 59.74 19.30 24.87
N ALA A 495 58.93 18.28 24.62
CA ALA A 495 57.48 18.32 24.79
C ALA A 495 57.02 18.50 26.25
N THR A 496 57.84 18.12 27.24
CA THR A 496 57.52 18.30 28.66
C THR A 496 57.88 19.70 29.16
N ALA A 497 58.83 20.39 28.52
CA ALA A 497 59.17 21.78 28.82
C ALA A 497 58.13 22.77 28.26
N ASP A 498 57.56 22.49 27.08
CA ASP A 498 56.47 23.32 26.50
C ASP A 498 55.15 23.22 27.28
N LEU A 499 54.89 22.08 27.95
CA LEU A 499 53.73 21.90 28.82
C LEU A 499 53.80 22.75 30.09
N GLN A 500 54.99 23.06 30.60
CA GLN A 500 55.18 23.94 31.77
C GLN A 500 55.11 25.43 31.40
N ALA A 501 55.50 25.81 30.17
CA ALA A 501 55.39 27.19 29.68
C ALA A 501 53.93 27.59 29.34
N ARG A 502 53.09 26.64 28.91
CA ARG A 502 51.67 26.87 28.61
C ARG A 502 50.77 27.00 29.84
N ALA A 503 51.25 26.64 31.02
CA ALA A 503 50.52 26.69 32.29
C ALA A 503 50.45 28.10 32.92
N GLN A 504 51.12 29.11 32.35
CA GLN A 504 51.17 30.49 32.88
C GLN A 504 50.43 31.53 32.03
N ALA A 505 49.69 31.13 30.99
CA ALA A 505 48.79 32.04 30.28
C ALA A 505 47.40 32.03 30.93
N GLY A 506 46.87 33.22 31.21
CA GLY A 506 45.72 33.49 32.08
C GLY A 506 44.52 32.55 31.94
N ARG A 507 44.07 32.04 33.09
CA ARG A 507 42.90 31.16 33.23
C ARG A 507 41.62 31.88 32.75
N PRO A 508 40.90 31.37 31.74
CA PRO A 508 39.53 31.79 31.50
C PRO A 508 38.64 31.35 32.68
N LYS A 509 37.69 32.21 33.08
CA LYS A 509 36.73 31.91 34.15
C LYS A 509 36.03 30.59 33.84
N MET A 510 36.09 29.68 34.81
CA MET A 510 35.44 28.38 34.78
C MET A 510 33.93 28.62 34.88
N THR A 511 33.25 28.66 33.74
CA THR A 511 31.80 28.52 33.67
C THR A 511 31.50 27.04 33.93
N ASP A 512 30.63 26.78 34.90
CA ASP A 512 30.20 25.42 35.23
C ASP A 512 29.68 24.75 33.95
N ILE A 513 30.37 23.72 33.47
CA ILE A 513 29.88 22.91 32.36
C ILE A 513 28.74 22.10 32.96
N ARG A 514 27.51 22.59 32.77
CA ARG A 514 26.30 21.80 33.01
C ARG A 514 26.51 20.47 32.28
N PRO A 515 26.58 19.32 32.97
CA PRO A 515 26.62 18.04 32.29
C PRO A 515 25.40 18.00 31.37
N PRO A 516 25.54 17.63 30.08
CA PRO A 516 24.36 17.48 29.24
C PRO A 516 23.43 16.50 29.94
N ASP A 517 22.16 16.88 30.09
CA ASP A 517 21.15 16.14 30.83
C ASP A 517 21.18 14.68 30.37
N ARG A 518 21.84 13.79 31.12
CA ARG A 518 21.67 12.35 31.00
C ARG A 518 20.36 12.01 31.71
N GLY A 519 19.26 12.54 31.16
CA GLY A 519 17.94 12.04 31.51
C GLY A 519 17.95 10.53 31.25
N LEU A 520 17.36 9.76 32.16
CA LEU A 520 17.05 8.36 31.88
C LEU A 520 15.99 8.33 30.76
N THR A 521 16.45 8.41 29.53
CA THR A 521 15.63 8.23 28.34
C THR A 521 15.45 6.73 28.11
N GLY A 522 14.21 6.29 27.87
CA GLY A 522 13.95 4.88 27.58
C GLY A 522 14.63 4.42 26.28
N PRO A 523 14.77 3.09 26.06
CA PRO A 523 15.51 2.55 24.91
C PRO A 523 15.04 3.08 23.55
N LEU A 524 13.73 3.30 23.37
CA LEU A 524 13.16 3.89 22.16
C LEU A 524 13.65 5.32 21.91
N GLN A 525 13.72 6.12 22.97
CA GLN A 525 14.09 7.52 22.90
C GLN A 525 15.60 7.70 22.73
N GLU A 526 16.40 6.78 23.28
CA GLU A 526 17.84 6.69 22.99
C GLU A 526 18.10 6.37 21.51
N ILE A 527 17.35 5.44 20.93
CA ILE A 527 17.48 5.10 19.50
C ILE A 527 17.02 6.29 18.63
N GLY A 528 15.88 6.89 18.95
CA GLY A 528 15.32 8.01 18.19
C GLY A 528 16.10 9.32 18.27
N SER A 529 16.94 9.49 19.30
CA SER A 529 17.78 10.69 19.46
C SER A 529 19.23 10.49 19.00
N LEU A 530 19.55 9.34 18.39
CA LEU A 530 20.94 8.97 18.12
C LEU A 530 21.62 9.92 17.10
N THR A 531 22.73 10.53 17.52
CA THR A 531 23.56 11.39 16.68
C THR A 531 24.86 10.71 16.22
N LEU A 532 25.54 11.27 15.22
CA LEU A 532 26.83 10.76 14.74
C LEU A 532 27.91 10.70 15.83
N ASP A 533 27.95 11.72 16.71
CA ASP A 533 28.90 11.72 17.83
C ASP A 533 28.56 10.65 18.86
N GLN A 534 27.27 10.35 19.09
CA GLN A 534 26.85 9.26 19.96
C GLN A 534 27.17 7.90 19.34
N PHE A 535 27.00 7.74 18.02
CA PHE A 535 27.39 6.53 17.28
C PHE A 535 28.88 6.22 17.44
N ARG A 536 29.75 7.23 17.26
CA ARG A 536 31.20 7.12 17.49
C ARG A 536 31.57 6.79 18.94
N ARG A 537 30.73 7.17 19.90
CA ARG A 537 30.91 6.85 21.32
C ARG A 537 30.43 5.44 21.67
N LEU A 538 29.49 4.88 20.91
CA LEU A 538 29.01 3.51 21.12
C LEU A 538 30.12 2.50 20.91
N SER A 539 31.00 2.70 19.93
CA SER A 539 32.19 1.87 19.72
C SER A 539 33.18 2.61 18.82
N ALA A 540 34.48 2.35 19.02
CA ALA A 540 35.52 2.82 18.11
C ALA A 540 35.47 2.11 16.75
N ASP A 541 34.97 0.87 16.72
CA ASP A 541 34.67 0.13 15.50
C ASP A 541 33.21 0.40 15.06
N PRO A 542 32.97 1.00 13.87
CA PRO A 542 31.63 1.30 13.37
C PRO A 542 30.71 0.08 13.25
N ALA A 543 31.25 -1.09 12.88
CA ALA A 543 30.45 -2.31 12.76
C ALA A 543 29.94 -2.77 14.13
N ALA A 544 30.78 -2.70 15.16
CA ALA A 544 30.38 -2.97 16.54
C ALA A 544 29.41 -1.90 17.10
N ALA A 545 29.50 -0.64 16.68
CA ALA A 545 28.53 0.40 17.06
C ALA A 545 27.14 0.07 16.47
N ALA A 546 27.08 -0.30 15.20
CA ALA A 546 25.86 -0.75 14.53
C ALA A 546 25.25 -1.98 15.21
N ALA A 547 26.06 -2.98 15.55
CA ALA A 547 25.61 -4.18 16.25
C ALA A 547 24.92 -3.85 17.58
N ARG A 548 25.45 -2.89 18.37
CA ARG A 548 24.84 -2.46 19.64
C ARG A 548 23.46 -1.82 19.46
N ILE A 549 23.25 -1.11 18.35
CA ILE A 549 21.94 -0.50 18.04
C ILE A 549 20.94 -1.59 17.68
N LYS A 550 21.36 -2.56 16.85
CA LYS A 550 20.56 -3.73 16.52
C LYS A 550 20.18 -4.53 17.76
N ASP A 551 21.14 -4.82 18.64
CA ASP A 551 20.90 -5.58 19.86
C ASP A 551 19.83 -4.88 20.74
N LYS A 552 19.83 -3.54 20.82
CA LYS A 552 18.79 -2.80 21.54
C LYS A 552 17.39 -2.98 20.91
N ILE A 553 17.29 -3.00 19.58
CA ILE A 553 16.02 -3.22 18.88
C ILE A 553 15.56 -4.68 19.02
N ASP A 554 16.49 -5.63 18.96
CA ASP A 554 16.19 -7.05 19.15
C ASP A 554 15.70 -7.32 20.59
N LEU A 555 16.30 -6.66 21.60
CA LEU A 555 15.81 -6.71 22.99
C LEU A 555 14.38 -6.15 23.12
N LEU A 556 14.06 -5.06 22.41
CA LEU A 556 12.68 -4.55 22.36
C LEU A 556 11.72 -5.55 21.71
N GLY A 557 12.18 -6.30 20.70
CA GLY A 557 11.41 -7.37 20.06
C GLY A 557 11.18 -8.59 20.95
N GLN A 558 12.13 -8.92 21.83
CA GLN A 558 11.92 -9.95 22.85
C GLN A 558 10.82 -9.59 23.85
N GLU A 559 10.61 -8.29 24.11
CA GLU A 559 9.49 -7.83 24.95
C GLU A 559 8.15 -7.86 24.20
N SER A 560 8.10 -7.37 22.96
CA SER A 560 6.94 -7.49 22.08
C SER A 560 7.25 -7.09 20.63
N PHE A 561 6.54 -7.68 19.68
CA PHE A 561 6.60 -7.30 18.27
C PHE A 561 6.32 -5.80 18.05
N ASN A 562 5.32 -5.23 18.73
CA ASN A 562 4.99 -3.80 18.60
C ASN A 562 6.14 -2.90 19.06
N LYS A 563 6.87 -3.27 20.12
CA LYS A 563 8.06 -2.51 20.58
C LYS A 563 9.22 -2.61 19.60
N GLN A 564 9.38 -3.74 18.91
CA GLN A 564 10.35 -3.88 17.82
C GLN A 564 10.04 -2.90 16.69
N VAL A 565 8.77 -2.83 16.25
CA VAL A 565 8.32 -1.89 15.22
C VAL A 565 8.57 -0.45 15.65
N GLN A 566 8.25 -0.09 16.91
CA GLN A 566 8.54 1.24 17.46
C GLN A 566 10.04 1.54 17.50
N GLY A 567 10.89 0.55 17.78
CA GLY A 567 12.34 0.69 17.77
C GLY A 567 12.90 0.95 16.38
N ILE A 568 12.38 0.26 15.37
CA ILE A 568 12.73 0.49 13.96
C ILE A 568 12.28 1.89 13.51
N GLN A 569 11.05 2.30 13.86
CA GLN A 569 10.55 3.64 13.55
C GLN A 569 11.38 4.74 14.24
N ALA A 570 11.76 4.54 15.50
CA ALA A 570 12.64 5.46 16.21
C ALA A 570 14.01 5.56 15.52
N TRP A 571 14.60 4.44 15.11
CA TRP A 571 15.86 4.45 14.36
C TRP A 571 15.76 5.21 13.05
N GLN A 572 14.68 4.97 12.29
CA GLN A 572 14.40 5.67 11.04
C GLN A 572 14.34 7.19 11.23
N GLN A 573 13.79 7.65 12.35
CA GLN A 573 13.66 9.06 12.70
C GLN A 573 14.92 9.68 13.34
N SER A 574 15.97 8.88 13.57
CA SER A 574 17.16 9.35 14.31
C SER A 574 17.98 10.37 13.51
N PRO A 575 18.54 11.42 14.13
CA PRO A 575 19.37 12.42 13.44
C PRO A 575 20.51 11.81 12.61
N LEU A 576 21.09 10.69 13.06
CA LEU A 576 22.10 9.94 12.31
C LEU A 576 21.55 9.35 11.01
N GLN A 577 20.41 8.66 11.08
CA GLN A 577 19.78 8.05 9.91
C GLN A 577 19.31 9.13 8.92
N GLN A 578 18.84 10.27 9.43
CA GLN A 578 18.44 11.38 8.58
C GLN A 578 19.63 12.06 7.88
N MET A 579 20.77 12.17 8.57
CA MET A 579 22.01 12.62 7.93
C MET A 579 22.45 11.68 6.81
N TYR A 580 22.31 10.37 7.01
CA TYR A 580 22.56 9.36 5.98
C TYR A 580 21.64 9.53 4.76
N LEU A 581 20.32 9.66 4.96
CA LEU A 581 19.35 9.82 3.86
C LEU A 581 19.59 11.13 3.07
N LYS A 582 19.97 12.22 3.76
CA LYS A 582 20.38 13.48 3.09
C LYS A 582 21.58 13.30 2.18
N LEU A 583 22.61 12.58 2.64
CA LEU A 583 23.83 12.32 1.86
C LEU A 583 23.52 11.48 0.62
N LEU A 584 22.64 10.50 0.73
CA LEU A 584 22.15 9.73 -0.42
C LEU A 584 21.45 10.63 -1.43
N ALA A 585 20.47 11.42 -0.98
CA ALA A 585 19.71 12.31 -1.85
C ALA A 585 20.60 13.34 -2.59
N GLU A 586 21.63 13.86 -1.93
CA GLU A 586 22.59 14.78 -2.51
C GLU A 586 23.52 14.10 -3.53
N ALA A 587 23.93 12.86 -3.26
CA ALA A 587 24.67 12.03 -4.20
C ALA A 587 23.84 11.79 -5.47
N PHE A 588 22.54 11.50 -5.32
CA PHE A 588 21.61 11.36 -6.44
C PHE A 588 21.45 12.65 -7.25
N LYS A 589 21.29 13.80 -6.58
CA LYS A 589 21.13 15.09 -7.27
C LYS A 589 22.38 15.48 -8.05
N SER A 590 23.56 15.11 -7.54
CA SER A 590 24.86 15.45 -8.14
C SER A 590 25.40 14.42 -9.13
N GLY A 591 24.79 13.23 -9.22
CA GLY A 591 25.25 12.14 -10.07
C GLY A 591 26.64 11.60 -9.68
N LYS A 592 27.01 11.72 -8.39
CA LYS A 592 28.31 11.29 -7.87
C LYS A 592 28.13 10.11 -6.90
N PRO A 593 29.08 9.15 -6.86
CA PRO A 593 29.06 8.11 -5.84
C PRO A 593 29.05 8.69 -4.42
N VAL A 594 28.26 8.10 -3.52
CA VAL A 594 28.08 8.59 -2.14
C VAL A 594 29.41 8.65 -1.39
N ASN A 595 30.31 7.68 -1.61
CA ASN A 595 31.64 7.67 -1.01
C ASN A 595 32.51 8.85 -1.46
N ASP A 596 32.41 9.27 -2.72
CA ASP A 596 33.15 10.41 -3.28
C ASP A 596 32.59 11.73 -2.73
N LEU A 597 31.27 11.81 -2.56
CA LEU A 597 30.61 12.95 -1.95
C LEU A 597 30.99 13.11 -0.47
N VAL A 598 30.99 12.01 0.28
CA VAL A 598 31.33 11.99 1.71
C VAL A 598 32.81 12.34 1.94
N THR A 599 33.72 11.81 1.12
CA THR A 599 35.15 12.15 1.21
C THR A 599 35.41 13.63 0.87
N ALA A 600 34.72 14.18 -0.14
CA ALA A 600 34.79 15.59 -0.48
C ALA A 600 34.25 16.50 0.65
N LYS A 601 33.07 16.18 1.21
CA LYS A 601 32.48 16.93 2.33
C LYS A 601 33.32 16.89 3.59
N ARG A 602 33.92 15.74 3.86
CA ARG A 602 34.87 15.60 4.98
C ARG A 602 36.15 16.40 4.75
N ALA A 603 36.66 16.43 3.52
CA ALA A 603 37.79 17.28 3.16
C ALA A 603 37.46 18.78 3.31
N ALA A 604 36.19 19.16 3.12
CA ALA A 604 35.67 20.49 3.39
C ALA A 604 35.40 20.79 4.90
N GLY A 605 35.63 19.81 5.79
CA GLY A 605 35.46 19.97 7.24
C GLY A 605 34.03 19.76 7.75
N GLU A 606 33.11 19.25 6.93
CA GLU A 606 31.74 18.94 7.36
C GLU A 606 31.71 17.70 8.27
N ASN A 607 30.87 17.71 9.31
CA ASN A 607 30.70 16.57 10.22
C ASN A 607 29.79 15.50 9.62
N VAL A 608 30.34 14.69 8.72
CA VAL A 608 29.66 13.59 8.02
C VAL A 608 30.25 12.22 8.40
N PRO A 609 29.48 11.11 8.24
CA PRO A 609 29.96 9.75 8.48
C PRO A 609 31.19 9.41 7.62
N SER A 610 32.05 8.50 8.08
CA SER A 610 33.15 7.95 7.26
C SER A 610 32.63 6.93 6.27
N PRO A 611 33.41 6.56 5.24
CA PRO A 611 33.05 5.44 4.38
C PRO A 611 32.78 4.15 5.18
N GLU A 612 33.54 3.91 6.25
CA GLU A 612 33.39 2.75 7.14
C GLU A 612 32.13 2.88 8.02
N GLU A 613 31.85 4.07 8.56
CA GLU A 613 30.62 4.37 9.32
C GLU A 613 29.38 4.28 8.43
N LEU A 614 29.48 4.74 7.19
CA LEU A 614 28.44 4.66 6.18
C LEU A 614 28.15 3.19 5.84
N SER A 615 29.17 2.37 5.59
CA SER A 615 29.02 0.93 5.36
C SER A 615 28.37 0.22 6.55
N ALA A 616 28.73 0.59 7.78
CA ALA A 616 28.11 0.03 8.98
C ALA A 616 26.63 0.42 9.13
N ILE A 617 26.27 1.67 8.84
CA ILE A 617 24.87 2.14 8.83
C ILE A 617 24.06 1.45 7.73
N ILE A 618 24.64 1.26 6.54
CA ILE A 618 24.01 0.53 5.44
C ILE A 618 23.73 -0.92 5.84
N SER A 619 24.74 -1.61 6.39
CA SER A 619 24.59 -2.99 6.86
C SER A 619 23.54 -3.12 7.97
N LEU A 620 23.51 -2.16 8.88
CA LEU A 620 22.52 -2.07 9.95
C LEU A 620 21.08 -1.94 9.40
N ASN A 621 20.88 -1.04 8.42
CA ASN A 621 19.60 -0.84 7.76
C ASN A 621 19.11 -2.10 7.03
N ALA A 622 20.02 -2.86 6.41
CA ALA A 622 19.69 -4.13 5.77
C ALA A 622 19.16 -5.18 6.76
N GLN A 623 19.67 -5.18 7.99
CA GLN A 623 19.28 -6.15 9.04
C GLN A 623 17.97 -5.82 9.74
N MET A 624 17.43 -4.60 9.59
CA MET A 624 16.18 -4.15 10.26
C MET A 624 14.92 -4.28 9.39
N ARG A 625 15.01 -4.93 8.22
CA ARG A 625 13.86 -5.15 7.34
C ARG A 625 12.98 -6.27 7.90
N MET A 626 11.73 -5.96 8.26
CA MET A 626 10.67 -6.95 8.51
C MET A 626 9.86 -7.19 7.25
#